data_AF-A0A958L311-F1
#
_entry.id   AF-A0A958L311-F1
#
_cell.length_a   1.000
_cell.length_b   1.000
_cell.length_c   1.000
_cell.angle_alpha   90.00
_cell.angle_beta   90.00
_cell.angle_gamma   90.00
#
_symmetry.space_group_name_H-M   'P 1'
#
loop_
_entity.id
_entity.type
_entity.pdbx_description
1 polymer ?
#
loop_
_entity_poly.entity_id
_entity_poly.type
_entity_poly.pdbx_seq_one_letter_code
_entity_poly.pdbx_strand_id
1 'polypeptide(L)'
;MSGKLHTDLEQIAEELRARGLISEEEAAEVKTVLLEPQAGGLDPGLTHEEDENKSGERESVASTIAKADEGDIRKLIKEMTLPQKMKAAMFGNSICRLLLISDSNRLVQEAVLKNPQIQEREVVEFAKNKNLSEFVLRRIGNSKSWMKGYTIKLNLVMNPKCPIDMALKWLKHLRIADLKRVASTKGVSQVVVTSARKRVADSQKR
;
A
#
# COMPACT_ATOMS: atom_id res chain seq x y z
N MET A 1 -5.72 9.44 21.81
CA MET A 1 -5.49 8.04 21.35
C MET A 1 -4.31 7.88 20.38
N SER A 2 -3.45 8.90 20.22
CA SER A 2 -2.27 8.85 19.32
C SER A 2 -1.07 8.06 19.88
N GLY A 3 -1.02 7.84 21.20
CA GLY A 3 0.13 7.23 21.87
C GLY A 3 0.35 5.75 21.57
N LYS A 4 -0.71 4.92 21.54
CA LYS A 4 -0.58 3.48 21.29
C LYS A 4 0.01 3.14 19.91
N LEU A 5 -0.29 3.95 18.89
CA LEU A 5 0.19 3.74 17.51
C LEU A 5 1.67 4.05 17.33
N HIS A 6 2.21 4.99 18.11
CA HIS A 6 3.63 5.31 18.12
C HIS A 6 4.42 4.17 18.79
N THR A 7 3.88 3.64 19.89
CA THR A 7 4.45 2.51 20.63
C THR A 7 4.49 1.23 19.80
N ASP A 8 3.48 0.97 18.96
CA ASP A 8 3.43 -0.25 18.14
C ASP A 8 4.51 -0.26 17.03
N LEU A 9 4.89 0.90 16.48
CA LEU A 9 5.94 0.98 15.44
C LEU A 9 7.35 1.01 16.04
N GLU A 10 7.53 1.68 17.18
CA GLU A 10 8.74 1.54 17.99
C GLU A 10 8.94 0.08 18.40
N GLN A 11 7.89 -0.61 18.88
CA GLN A 11 7.95 -2.04 19.20
C GLN A 11 8.31 -2.89 18.00
N ILE A 12 7.77 -2.62 16.81
CA ILE A 12 8.15 -3.36 15.59
C ILE A 12 9.62 -3.10 15.24
N ALA A 13 10.09 -1.85 15.32
CA ALA A 13 11.50 -1.53 15.06
C ALA A 13 12.44 -2.17 16.12
N GLU A 14 12.06 -2.12 17.39
CA GLU A 14 12.78 -2.75 18.51
C GLU A 14 12.78 -4.28 18.38
N GLU A 15 11.68 -4.88 17.93
CA GLU A 15 11.55 -6.33 17.71
C GLU A 15 12.34 -6.79 16.48
N LEU A 16 12.37 -5.99 15.41
CA LEU A 16 13.22 -6.23 14.24
C LEU A 16 14.71 -6.08 14.59
N ARG A 17 15.06 -5.13 15.47
CA ARG A 17 16.41 -4.96 16.03
C ARG A 17 16.81 -6.14 16.92
N ALA A 18 15.93 -6.55 17.86
CA ALA A 18 16.18 -7.68 18.77
C ALA A 18 16.36 -9.01 18.03
N ARG A 19 15.77 -9.15 16.85
CA ARG A 19 15.93 -10.29 15.95
C ARG A 19 17.14 -10.16 15.00
N GLY A 20 17.91 -9.07 15.11
CA GLY A 20 19.10 -8.79 14.28
C GLY A 20 18.78 -8.52 12.80
N LEU A 21 17.53 -8.18 12.49
CA LEU A 21 17.06 -8.02 11.11
C LEU A 21 17.33 -6.62 10.54
N ILE A 22 17.59 -5.64 11.40
CA ILE A 22 17.97 -4.26 11.07
C ILE A 22 19.11 -3.84 11.99
N SER A 23 19.99 -2.94 11.53
CA SER A 23 21.09 -2.39 12.34
C SER A 23 20.60 -1.41 13.41
N GLU A 24 21.46 -1.14 14.40
CA GLU A 24 21.25 -0.07 15.41
C GLU A 24 20.90 1.27 14.76
N GLU A 25 21.62 1.64 13.70
CA GLU A 25 21.40 2.88 12.95
C GLU A 25 20.06 2.86 12.20
N GLU A 26 19.67 1.73 11.62
CA GLU A 26 18.40 1.59 10.89
C GLU A 26 17.19 1.63 11.84
N ALA A 27 17.32 1.06 13.03
CA ALA A 27 16.30 1.17 14.08
C ALA A 27 16.18 2.62 14.60
N ALA A 28 17.31 3.33 14.72
CA ALA A 28 17.35 4.73 15.12
C ALA A 28 16.77 5.67 14.04
N GLU A 29 16.99 5.40 12.75
CA GLU A 29 16.39 6.15 11.62
C GLU A 29 14.85 6.03 11.59
N VAL A 30 14.30 4.84 11.86
CA VAL A 30 12.85 4.65 11.99
C VAL A 30 12.28 5.50 13.13
N LYS A 31 13.05 5.67 14.21
CA LYS A 31 12.67 6.46 15.39
C LYS A 31 12.76 7.96 15.15
N THR A 32 13.77 8.44 14.41
CA THR A 32 13.93 9.87 14.08
C THR A 32 12.92 10.35 13.05
N VAL A 33 12.58 9.54 12.04
CA VAL A 33 11.60 9.90 11.00
C VAL A 33 10.16 10.08 11.54
N LEU A 34 9.84 9.50 12.70
CA LEU A 34 8.54 9.69 13.37
C LEU A 34 8.40 11.04 14.11
N LEU A 35 9.51 11.79 14.28
CA LEU A 35 9.56 13.01 15.09
C LEU A 35 9.59 14.32 14.28
N GLU A 36 9.70 14.29 12.94
CA GLU A 36 9.72 15.51 12.13
C GLU A 36 8.49 15.70 11.23
N PRO A 37 7.79 16.86 11.30
CA PRO A 37 6.70 17.19 10.41
C PRO A 37 7.26 17.88 9.16
N GLN A 38 7.62 17.12 8.12
CA GLN A 38 8.10 17.77 6.90
C GLN A 38 6.95 18.12 5.96
N ALA A 39 6.67 19.42 5.95
CA ALA A 39 5.75 20.14 5.08
C ALA A 39 6.29 20.24 3.64
N GLY A 40 5.38 20.27 2.67
CA GLY A 40 5.49 21.09 1.45
C GLY A 40 6.60 20.79 0.43
N GLY A 41 6.21 20.13 -0.67
CA GLY A 41 6.31 20.67 -2.05
C GLY A 41 7.65 21.09 -2.70
N LEU A 42 7.73 20.76 -4.00
CA LEU A 42 8.46 21.42 -5.11
C LEU A 42 9.77 20.78 -5.63
N ASP A 43 9.61 20.21 -6.84
CA ASP A 43 10.35 20.34 -8.12
C ASP A 43 11.90 20.18 -8.18
N PRO A 44 12.45 19.32 -9.09
CA PRO A 44 13.87 19.03 -9.17
C PRO A 44 14.57 19.86 -10.27
N GLY A 45 15.59 20.62 -9.87
CA GLY A 45 16.55 21.24 -10.78
C GLY A 45 17.98 20.87 -10.40
N LEU A 46 18.73 20.39 -11.39
CA LEU A 46 20.19 20.51 -11.59
C LEU A 46 21.14 19.52 -10.88
N THR A 47 21.56 18.55 -11.70
CA THR A 47 22.94 18.16 -12.08
C THR A 47 24.08 18.09 -11.05
N HIS A 48 24.65 16.87 -11.02
CA HIS A 48 25.96 16.37 -10.62
C HIS A 48 27.18 17.31 -10.64
N GLU A 49 28.11 17.08 -9.71
CA GLU A 49 29.54 16.71 -9.90
C GLU A 49 30.14 16.42 -8.50
N GLU A 50 30.42 15.14 -8.19
CA GLU A 50 31.76 14.51 -8.13
C GLU A 50 32.69 15.10 -7.04
N ASP A 51 32.96 14.31 -6.01
CA ASP A 51 34.34 14.08 -5.54
C ASP A 51 34.41 12.86 -4.63
N GLU A 52 35.25 11.90 -5.04
CA GLU A 52 35.64 10.71 -4.32
C GLU A 52 36.43 11.07 -3.04
N ASN A 53 36.29 10.29 -1.95
CA ASN A 53 37.39 9.59 -1.27
C ASN A 53 37.01 9.14 0.15
N LYS A 54 37.34 7.87 0.43
CA LYS A 54 37.58 7.22 1.75
C LYS A 54 36.39 6.92 2.68
N SER A 55 36.32 5.61 2.96
CA SER A 55 35.73 4.96 4.14
C SER A 55 34.23 5.18 4.37
N GLY A 56 33.45 4.15 4.06
CA GLY A 56 32.09 3.99 4.59
C GLY A 56 31.00 4.38 3.61
N GLU A 57 30.59 3.44 2.75
CA GLU A 57 29.42 3.65 1.90
C GLU A 57 28.61 2.35 1.86
N ARG A 58 27.79 2.12 2.89
CA ARG A 58 26.52 1.43 2.65
C ARG A 58 25.67 2.43 1.88
N GLU A 59 25.85 2.47 0.56
CA GLU A 59 24.92 3.17 -0.31
C GLU A 59 23.53 2.59 0.01
N SER A 60 22.65 3.43 0.55
CA SER A 60 21.38 2.94 1.07
C SER A 60 20.59 2.30 -0.07
N VAL A 61 20.02 1.11 0.14
CA VAL A 61 19.18 0.45 -0.87
C VAL A 61 18.09 1.41 -1.40
N ALA A 62 17.65 2.36 -0.56
CA ALA A 62 16.72 3.43 -0.91
C ALA A 62 17.28 4.44 -1.94
N SER A 63 18.55 4.83 -1.86
CA SER A 63 19.17 5.76 -2.82
C SER A 63 19.40 5.13 -4.19
N THR A 64 19.72 3.83 -4.26
CA THR A 64 19.83 3.09 -5.53
C THR A 64 18.46 2.93 -6.21
N ILE A 65 17.41 2.67 -5.43
CA ILE A 65 16.02 2.57 -5.91
C ILE A 65 15.53 3.88 -6.54
N ALA A 66 15.96 5.03 -6.03
CA ALA A 66 15.49 6.33 -6.51
C ALA A 66 15.97 6.68 -7.93
N LYS A 67 17.06 6.06 -8.41
CA LYS A 67 17.70 6.33 -9.70
C LYS A 67 17.44 5.28 -10.80
N ALA A 68 16.79 4.16 -10.47
CA ALA A 68 16.63 3.03 -11.37
C ALA A 68 15.30 3.05 -12.15
N ASP A 69 15.30 2.53 -13.38
CA ASP A 69 14.10 2.31 -14.18
C ASP A 69 13.22 1.20 -13.60
N GLU A 70 11.92 1.19 -13.90
CA GLU A 70 10.94 0.23 -13.36
C GLU A 70 11.34 -1.24 -13.59
N GLY A 71 11.95 -1.53 -14.76
CA GLY A 71 12.44 -2.86 -15.11
C GLY A 71 13.56 -3.35 -14.19
N ASP A 72 14.46 -2.46 -13.78
CA ASP A 72 15.60 -2.78 -12.93
C ASP A 72 15.18 -2.88 -11.47
N ILE A 73 14.25 -2.03 -11.03
CA ILE A 73 13.64 -2.14 -9.69
C ILE A 73 12.98 -3.51 -9.48
N ARG A 74 12.28 -4.04 -10.50
CA ARG A 74 11.67 -5.38 -10.41
C ARG A 74 12.69 -6.50 -10.26
N LYS A 75 13.82 -6.42 -10.95
CA LYS A 75 14.91 -7.41 -10.81
C LYS A 75 15.51 -7.34 -9.41
N LEU A 76 15.85 -6.13 -8.96
CA LEU A 76 16.39 -5.89 -7.62
C LEU A 76 15.47 -6.42 -6.52
N ILE A 77 14.16 -6.14 -6.57
CA ILE A 77 13.20 -6.63 -5.57
C ILE A 77 13.15 -8.17 -5.51
N LYS A 78 13.37 -8.88 -6.63
CA LYS A 78 13.37 -10.34 -6.62
C LYS A 78 14.57 -10.92 -5.88
N GLU A 79 15.71 -10.23 -5.94
CA GLU A 79 16.96 -10.65 -5.29
C GLU A 79 17.04 -10.19 -3.83
N MET A 80 16.21 -9.23 -3.41
CA MET A 80 16.17 -8.74 -2.04
C MET A 80 15.73 -9.79 -1.02
N THR A 81 16.40 -9.77 0.12
CA THR A 81 15.99 -10.47 1.34
C THR A 81 14.73 -9.83 1.96
N LEU A 82 14.05 -10.56 2.85
CA LEU A 82 12.85 -10.06 3.52
C LEU A 82 13.06 -8.70 4.24
N PRO A 83 14.13 -8.48 5.04
CA PRO A 83 14.35 -7.19 5.68
C PRO A 83 14.57 -6.05 4.67
N GLN A 84 15.31 -6.30 3.59
CA GLN A 84 15.52 -5.32 2.53
C GLN A 84 14.21 -4.93 1.84
N LYS A 85 13.33 -5.91 1.58
CA LYS A 85 11.98 -5.64 1.05
C LYS A 85 11.15 -4.81 2.02
N MET A 86 11.23 -5.08 3.33
CA MET A 86 10.52 -4.29 4.34
C MET A 86 11.04 -2.85 4.39
N LYS A 87 12.37 -2.65 4.32
CA LYS A 87 12.99 -1.31 4.24
C LYS A 87 12.54 -0.57 2.98
N ALA A 88 12.59 -1.23 1.82
CA ALA A 88 12.11 -0.68 0.56
C ALA A 88 10.60 -0.38 0.55
N ALA A 89 9.79 -1.16 1.27
CA ALA A 89 8.35 -0.90 1.41
C ALA A 89 8.06 0.37 2.24
N MET A 90 8.89 0.66 3.25
CA MET A 90 8.72 1.83 4.14
C MET A 90 9.36 3.11 3.58
N PHE A 91 10.52 3.00 2.95
CA PHE A 91 11.32 4.17 2.55
C PHE A 91 11.56 4.28 1.04
N GLY A 92 11.17 3.27 0.26
CA GLY A 92 11.35 3.28 -1.18
C GLY A 92 10.36 4.19 -1.91
N ASN A 93 10.60 4.33 -3.22
CA ASN A 93 9.76 5.11 -4.12
C ASN A 93 8.36 4.49 -4.31
N SER A 94 7.47 5.24 -4.97
CA SER A 94 6.10 4.77 -5.27
C SER A 94 6.07 3.49 -6.12
N ILE A 95 7.07 3.30 -7.00
CA ILE A 95 7.21 2.10 -7.82
C ILE A 95 7.49 0.88 -6.93
N CYS A 96 8.40 0.98 -5.97
CA CYS A 96 8.67 -0.08 -5.00
C CYS A 96 7.41 -0.49 -4.25
N ARG A 97 6.61 0.47 -3.76
CA ARG A 97 5.34 0.17 -3.09
C ARG A 97 4.36 -0.56 -4.01
N LEU A 98 4.23 -0.10 -5.25
CA LEU A 98 3.36 -0.72 -6.26
C LEU A 98 3.76 -2.17 -6.58
N LEU A 99 5.05 -2.49 -6.52
CA LEU A 99 5.54 -3.85 -6.74
C LEU A 99 5.42 -4.72 -5.47
N LEU A 100 5.89 -4.19 -4.33
CA LEU A 100 5.96 -4.90 -3.05
C LEU A 100 4.59 -5.19 -2.43
N ILE A 101 3.55 -4.45 -2.77
CA ILE A 101 2.18 -4.74 -2.31
C ILE A 101 1.67 -6.11 -2.80
N SER A 102 2.27 -6.64 -3.87
CA SER A 102 1.95 -7.95 -4.44
C SER A 102 2.91 -9.07 -4.01
N ASP A 103 3.85 -8.78 -3.10
CA ASP A 103 4.82 -9.75 -2.59
C ASP A 103 4.11 -10.94 -1.91
N SER A 104 4.74 -12.12 -1.89
CA SER A 104 4.15 -13.30 -1.26
C SER A 104 4.11 -13.21 0.27
N ASN A 105 5.00 -12.42 0.87
CA ASN A 105 5.10 -12.28 2.32
C ASN A 105 4.17 -11.18 2.84
N ARG A 106 3.31 -11.55 3.81
CA ARG A 106 2.34 -10.63 4.42
C ARG A 106 3.00 -9.47 5.18
N LEU A 107 4.18 -9.66 5.75
CA LEU A 107 4.90 -8.60 6.47
C LEU A 107 5.32 -7.47 5.53
N VAL A 108 5.73 -7.81 4.31
CA VAL A 108 6.06 -6.82 3.26
C VAL A 108 4.81 -6.07 2.82
N GLN A 109 3.71 -6.80 2.55
CA GLN A 109 2.43 -6.20 2.21
C GLN A 109 1.94 -5.24 3.31
N GLU A 110 2.07 -5.63 4.57
CA GLU A 110 1.70 -4.81 5.72
C GLU A 110 2.59 -3.58 5.85
N ALA A 111 3.90 -3.70 5.63
CA ALA A 111 4.82 -2.58 5.61
C ALA A 111 4.42 -1.54 4.55
N VAL A 112 4.10 -1.96 3.32
CA VAL A 112 3.64 -1.05 2.26
C VAL A 112 2.36 -0.31 2.69
N LEU A 113 1.40 -1.01 3.29
CA LEU A 113 0.12 -0.41 3.72
C LEU A 113 0.25 0.51 4.93
N LYS A 114 1.30 0.37 5.73
CA LYS A 114 1.61 1.24 6.88
C LYS A 114 2.50 2.42 6.50
N ASN A 115 3.02 2.47 5.28
CA ASN A 115 3.87 3.55 4.82
C ASN A 115 3.13 4.91 4.93
N PRO A 116 3.68 5.91 5.64
CA PRO A 116 3.02 7.20 5.84
C PRO A 116 2.90 8.02 4.54
N GLN A 117 3.75 7.75 3.56
CA GLN A 117 3.79 8.43 2.27
C GLN A 117 2.84 7.82 1.22
N ILE A 118 2.08 6.79 1.59
CA ILE A 118 1.11 6.17 0.67
C ILE A 118 0.02 7.18 0.27
N GLN A 119 -0.10 7.42 -1.02
CA GLN A 119 -1.07 8.36 -1.56
C GLN A 119 -2.39 7.65 -1.92
N GLU A 120 -3.50 8.40 -1.91
CA GLU A 120 -4.82 7.84 -2.27
C GLU A 120 -4.83 7.25 -3.69
N ARG A 121 -4.10 7.87 -4.63
CA ARG A 121 -3.95 7.36 -6.01
C ARG A 121 -3.36 5.95 -6.04
N GLU A 122 -2.41 5.64 -5.17
CA GLU A 122 -1.78 4.31 -5.09
C GLU A 122 -2.78 3.29 -4.54
N VAL A 123 -3.55 3.69 -3.52
CA VAL A 123 -4.60 2.83 -2.94
C VAL A 123 -5.70 2.51 -3.95
N VAL A 124 -6.04 3.44 -4.84
CA VAL A 124 -6.98 3.21 -5.96
C VAL A 124 -6.45 2.10 -6.88
N GLU A 125 -5.17 2.15 -7.23
CA GLU A 125 -4.52 1.12 -8.05
C GLU A 125 -4.45 -0.23 -7.31
N PHE A 126 -4.17 -0.21 -6.00
CA PHE A 126 -4.15 -1.43 -5.19
C PHE A 126 -5.54 -2.08 -5.15
N ALA A 127 -6.59 -1.32 -4.89
CA ALA A 127 -7.96 -1.83 -4.85
C ALA A 127 -8.42 -2.42 -6.20
N LYS A 128 -7.94 -1.86 -7.32
CA LYS A 128 -8.25 -2.32 -8.68
C LYS A 128 -7.48 -3.59 -9.06
N ASN A 129 -6.33 -3.83 -8.44
CA ASN A 129 -5.43 -4.93 -8.79
C ASN A 129 -6.02 -6.29 -8.37
N LYS A 130 -6.33 -7.13 -9.37
CA LYS A 130 -6.94 -8.47 -9.19
C LYS A 130 -5.96 -9.51 -8.66
N ASN A 131 -4.66 -9.22 -8.66
CA ASN A 131 -3.64 -10.15 -8.21
C ASN A 131 -3.40 -10.07 -6.70
N LEU A 132 -3.79 -8.98 -6.03
CA LEU A 132 -3.52 -8.78 -4.61
C LEU A 132 -4.22 -9.79 -3.72
N SER A 133 -3.61 -10.06 -2.57
CA SER A 133 -4.15 -10.97 -1.56
C SER A 133 -5.42 -10.39 -0.92
N GLU A 134 -6.30 -11.28 -0.45
CA GLU A 134 -7.48 -10.88 0.33
C GLU A 134 -7.08 -10.05 1.56
N PHE A 135 -5.94 -10.36 2.18
CA PHE A 135 -5.38 -9.62 3.32
C PHE A 135 -5.21 -8.13 3.01
N VAL A 136 -4.61 -7.80 1.86
CA VAL A 136 -4.41 -6.40 1.43
C VAL A 136 -5.75 -5.71 1.23
N LEU A 137 -6.68 -6.34 0.50
CA LEU A 137 -8.01 -5.77 0.24
C LEU A 137 -8.78 -5.54 1.55
N ARG A 138 -8.63 -6.45 2.51
CA ARG A 138 -9.23 -6.34 3.85
C ARG A 138 -8.65 -5.16 4.64
N ARG A 139 -7.34 -4.98 4.62
CA ARG A 139 -6.67 -3.83 5.24
C ARG A 139 -7.14 -2.52 4.61
N ILE A 140 -7.24 -2.46 3.29
CA ILE A 140 -7.71 -1.27 2.58
C ILE A 140 -9.14 -0.91 3.00
N GLY A 141 -10.07 -1.87 2.91
CA GLY A 141 -11.47 -1.57 3.21
C GLY A 141 -11.81 -1.48 4.71
N ASN A 142 -10.86 -1.70 5.61
CA ASN A 142 -10.99 -1.36 7.03
C ASN A 142 -10.44 0.04 7.36
N SER A 143 -9.68 0.66 6.46
CA SER A 143 -9.14 2.00 6.66
C SER A 143 -10.21 3.07 6.45
N LYS A 144 -10.54 3.82 7.51
CA LYS A 144 -11.53 4.89 7.45
C LYS A 144 -11.11 6.05 6.54
N SER A 145 -9.81 6.33 6.41
CA SER A 145 -9.30 7.41 5.56
C SER A 145 -9.54 7.09 4.09
N TRP A 146 -9.10 5.92 3.64
CA TRP A 146 -9.22 5.48 2.24
C TRP A 146 -10.67 5.19 1.84
N MET A 147 -11.48 4.66 2.76
CA MET A 147 -12.90 4.38 2.48
C MET A 147 -13.78 5.63 2.44
N LYS A 148 -13.23 6.84 2.45
CA LYS A 148 -13.95 8.04 2.00
C LYS A 148 -14.09 8.06 0.47
N GLY A 149 -13.03 7.64 -0.24
CA GLY A 149 -12.96 7.62 -1.70
C GLY A 149 -14.02 6.72 -2.33
N TYR A 150 -14.81 7.28 -3.25
CA TYR A 150 -15.84 6.53 -3.99
C TYR A 150 -15.20 5.47 -4.90
N THR A 151 -14.14 5.85 -5.61
CA THR A 151 -13.42 4.98 -6.55
C THR A 151 -12.82 3.75 -5.84
N ILE A 152 -12.31 3.92 -4.62
CA ILE A 152 -11.78 2.83 -3.81
C ILE A 152 -12.89 1.82 -3.45
N LYS A 153 -14.07 2.31 -3.01
CA LYS A 153 -15.25 1.45 -2.75
C LYS A 153 -15.63 0.65 -3.98
N LEU A 154 -15.74 1.33 -5.12
CA LEU A 154 -16.14 0.71 -6.38
C LEU A 154 -15.13 -0.37 -6.82
N ASN A 155 -13.83 -0.05 -6.79
CA ASN A 155 -12.78 -0.98 -7.17
C ASN A 155 -12.74 -2.21 -6.24
N LEU A 156 -12.89 -2.01 -4.92
CA LEU A 156 -12.98 -3.12 -3.97
C LEU A 156 -14.17 -4.04 -4.27
N VAL A 157 -15.35 -3.48 -4.51
CA VAL A 157 -16.56 -4.28 -4.83
C VAL A 157 -16.40 -5.05 -6.14
N MET A 158 -15.69 -4.46 -7.11
CA MET A 158 -15.43 -5.10 -8.41
C MET A 158 -14.29 -6.11 -8.41
N ASN A 159 -13.51 -6.20 -7.32
CA ASN A 159 -12.36 -7.08 -7.25
C ASN A 159 -12.78 -8.53 -6.92
N PRO A 160 -12.38 -9.55 -7.72
CA PRO A 160 -12.74 -10.94 -7.49
C PRO A 160 -12.28 -11.49 -6.13
N LYS A 161 -11.15 -10.98 -5.62
CA LYS A 161 -10.54 -11.44 -4.35
C LYS A 161 -11.03 -10.65 -3.13
N CYS A 162 -11.97 -9.72 -3.32
CA CYS A 162 -12.52 -8.96 -2.21
C CYS A 162 -13.39 -9.87 -1.34
N PRO A 163 -13.21 -9.86 -0.01
CA PRO A 163 -14.10 -10.58 0.90
C PRO A 163 -15.56 -10.20 0.69
N ILE A 164 -16.46 -11.19 0.68
CA ILE A 164 -17.89 -10.98 0.39
C ILE A 164 -18.53 -10.03 1.41
N ASP A 165 -18.18 -10.16 2.70
CA ASP A 165 -18.65 -9.29 3.78
C ASP A 165 -18.32 -7.81 3.52
N MET A 166 -17.10 -7.55 3.06
CA MET A 166 -16.66 -6.20 2.73
C MET A 166 -17.29 -5.68 1.45
N ALA A 167 -17.37 -6.50 0.41
CA ALA A 167 -18.02 -6.13 -0.83
C ALA A 167 -19.48 -5.72 -0.58
N LEU A 168 -20.24 -6.51 0.19
CA LEU A 168 -21.63 -6.19 0.56
C LEU A 168 -21.74 -4.92 1.41
N LYS A 169 -20.81 -4.73 2.37
CA LYS A 169 -20.75 -3.52 3.19
C LYS A 169 -20.59 -2.26 2.35
N TRP A 170 -19.75 -2.28 1.32
CA TRP A 170 -19.47 -1.11 0.48
C TRP A 170 -20.42 -0.95 -0.70
N LEU A 171 -21.04 -2.05 -1.16
CA LEU A 171 -22.04 -2.07 -2.23
C LEU A 171 -23.21 -1.11 -1.95
N LYS A 172 -23.62 -0.97 -0.70
CA LYS A 172 -24.73 -0.09 -0.30
C LYS A 172 -24.45 1.41 -0.53
N HIS A 173 -23.19 1.79 -0.70
CA HIS A 173 -22.75 3.16 -0.93
C HIS A 173 -22.52 3.48 -2.41
N LEU A 174 -22.71 2.52 -3.32
CA LEU A 174 -22.53 2.73 -4.75
C LEU A 174 -23.77 3.37 -5.40
N ARG A 175 -23.53 4.15 -6.46
CA ARG A 175 -24.56 4.77 -7.29
C ARG A 175 -25.25 3.71 -8.16
N ILE A 176 -26.49 3.98 -8.55
CA ILE A 176 -27.32 3.05 -9.35
C ILE A 176 -26.63 2.65 -10.65
N ALA A 177 -25.96 3.58 -11.35
CA ALA A 177 -25.21 3.30 -12.57
C ALA A 177 -24.11 2.25 -12.35
N ASP A 178 -23.34 2.37 -11.26
CA ASP A 178 -22.28 1.43 -10.93
C ASP A 178 -22.83 0.11 -10.38
N LEU A 179 -23.98 0.11 -9.68
CA LEU A 179 -24.66 -1.13 -9.29
C LEU A 179 -25.09 -1.96 -10.51
N LYS A 180 -25.55 -1.31 -11.59
CA LYS A 180 -25.82 -2.00 -12.86
C LYS A 180 -24.55 -2.62 -13.44
N ARG A 181 -23.41 -1.92 -13.35
CA ARG A 181 -22.10 -2.43 -13.78
C ARG A 181 -21.65 -3.63 -12.95
N VAL A 182 -21.81 -3.59 -11.64
CA VAL A 182 -21.52 -4.73 -10.75
C VAL A 182 -22.43 -5.91 -11.10
N ALA A 183 -23.72 -5.66 -11.36
CA ALA A 183 -24.71 -6.69 -11.69
C ALA A 183 -24.46 -7.43 -13.03
N SER A 184 -23.69 -6.85 -13.94
CA SER A 184 -23.33 -7.43 -15.24
C SER A 184 -21.92 -8.04 -15.27
N THR A 185 -21.09 -7.78 -14.25
CA THR A 185 -19.68 -8.20 -14.25
C THR A 185 -19.53 -9.66 -13.84
N LYS A 186 -18.92 -10.48 -14.71
CA LYS A 186 -18.68 -11.92 -14.48
C LYS A 186 -17.53 -12.24 -13.51
N GLY A 187 -16.71 -11.25 -13.17
CA GLY A 187 -15.55 -11.38 -12.29
C GLY A 187 -15.82 -11.05 -10.81
N VAL A 188 -17.07 -10.78 -10.43
CA VAL A 188 -17.46 -10.46 -9.05
C VAL A 188 -18.20 -11.65 -8.46
N SER A 189 -18.07 -11.88 -7.15
CA SER A 189 -18.79 -12.96 -6.45
C SER A 189 -20.29 -12.90 -6.74
N GLN A 190 -20.88 -14.06 -7.05
CA GLN A 190 -22.29 -14.17 -7.44
C GLN A 190 -23.25 -13.62 -6.36
N VAL A 191 -22.87 -13.72 -5.09
CA VAL A 191 -23.64 -13.16 -3.97
C VAL A 191 -23.73 -11.63 -4.06
N VAL A 192 -22.63 -10.98 -4.42
CA VAL A 192 -22.55 -9.53 -4.59
C VAL A 192 -23.32 -9.10 -5.84
N VAL A 193 -23.21 -9.85 -6.93
CA VAL A 193 -23.97 -9.62 -8.18
C VAL A 193 -25.48 -9.67 -7.92
N THR A 194 -25.97 -10.72 -7.25
CA THR A 194 -27.39 -10.87 -6.90
C THR A 194 -27.86 -9.72 -5.99
N SER A 195 -27.05 -9.34 -5.00
CA SER A 195 -27.34 -8.20 -4.12
C SER A 195 -27.39 -6.88 -4.89
N ALA A 196 -26.51 -6.68 -5.87
CA ALA A 196 -26.50 -5.49 -6.73
C ALA A 196 -27.77 -5.43 -7.59
N ARG A 197 -28.16 -6.54 -8.24
CA ARG A 197 -29.40 -6.65 -9.04
C ARG A 197 -30.63 -6.30 -8.22
N LYS A 198 -30.74 -6.85 -7.00
CA LYS A 198 -31.84 -6.55 -6.08
C LYS A 198 -31.93 -5.05 -5.80
N ARG A 199 -30.82 -4.41 -5.45
CA ARG A 199 -30.79 -2.96 -5.18
C ARG A 199 -31.17 -2.10 -6.39
N VAL A 200 -30.77 -2.50 -7.60
CA VAL A 200 -31.19 -1.80 -8.82
C VAL A 200 -32.70 -1.92 -9.01
N ALA A 201 -33.27 -3.11 -8.83
CA ALA A 201 -34.72 -3.31 -8.95
C ALA A 201 -35.51 -2.52 -7.89
N ASP A 202 -35.04 -2.50 -6.63
CA ASP A 202 -35.67 -1.75 -5.54
C ASP A 202 -35.64 -0.23 -5.79
N SER A 203 -34.63 0.28 -6.50
CA SER A 203 -34.53 1.69 -6.87
C SER A 203 -35.49 2.13 -7.98
N GLN A 204 -36.02 1.20 -8.78
CA GLN A 204 -36.98 1.49 -9.86
C GLN A 204 -38.44 1.46 -9.38
N LYS A 205 -38.69 0.92 -8.18
CA LYS A 205 -40.02 0.83 -7.57
C LYS A 205 -40.38 2.04 -6.70
N ARG A 206 -39.43 2.95 -6.49
CA ARG A 206 -39.59 4.18 -5.72
C ARG A 206 -39.66 5.36 -6.68
#